data_AF-A0A2S7DDW1-F1
#
_entry.id   AF-A0A2S7DDW1-F1
#
_cell.length_a   1.000
_cell.length_b   1.000
_cell.length_c   1.000
_cell.angle_alpha   90.00
_cell.angle_beta   90.00
_cell.angle_gamma   90.00
#
_symmetry.space_group_name_H-M   'P 1'
#
loop_
_entity.id
_entity.type
_entity.pdbx_description
1 polymer ?
#
loop_
_entity_poly.entity_id
_entity_poly.type
_entity_poly.pdbx_seq_one_letter_code
_entity_poly.pdbx_strand_id
1 'polypeptide(L)'
;MRAAYFESPDYAVCLTANAERQPAPLLGRLTGKPAQQAWSMKCEFREMTEDAPWHLITADTPEAARALAFHGWNRMLRAVCTEDYARNAVTPQMLRDVLALSVVQPYDDYYSDERCGVWADTCFCAFRQDGALWHGKPKPAMLRVTRTPAGPDGHERRERYFYEIQTNVDGSESVCIELDAEPDNDDAALLMLNFIGGERLDKAVRVFHLAKRELEQVDWRLQEYGFVPDADDEFALDHWRALGLIPAYRKRLIRAFGALLPIPPALHALAAAIDGGMLDDNDLSGAFSLAFEDSASTALWFACPVTPASEAAAALLGVFGKNPDGSAFAVWQAPDGGYPVVFLGSEGENAALACDIDQFLQLLAIGYSELRPGSWNDEVEVYNAETDDVEGSLVNFEFQAWVRARGLAIPRTGEQIVQMATTRYGATFDAWCQRAAQH
;
A
#
# COMPACT_ATOMS: atom_id res chain seq x y z
N MET A 1 -10.08 -36.29 26.20
CA MET A 1 -8.82 -36.29 26.96
C MET A 1 -7.87 -35.35 26.26
N ARG A 2 -7.35 -34.34 26.96
CA ARG A 2 -6.27 -33.47 26.46
C ARG A 2 -5.05 -33.68 27.36
N ALA A 3 -3.86 -33.80 26.80
CA ALA A 3 -2.63 -34.02 27.55
C ALA A 3 -1.54 -33.02 27.11
N ALA A 4 -0.79 -32.49 28.07
CA ALA A 4 0.40 -31.68 27.85
C ALA A 4 1.61 -32.39 28.47
N TYR A 5 2.72 -32.44 27.73
CA TYR A 5 3.94 -33.13 28.13
C TYR A 5 5.09 -32.13 28.23
N PHE A 6 5.85 -32.20 29.33
CA PHE A 6 7.00 -31.34 29.61
C PHE A 6 8.18 -32.22 29.98
N GLU A 7 9.37 -31.93 29.47
CA GLU A 7 10.57 -32.71 29.75
C GLU A 7 11.75 -31.83 30.17
N SER A 8 12.59 -32.41 31.01
CA SER A 8 13.94 -31.98 31.33
C SER A 8 14.88 -33.20 31.14
N PRO A 9 16.21 -33.02 31.26
CA PRO A 9 17.13 -34.16 31.16
C PRO A 9 16.84 -35.30 32.16
N ASP A 10 16.28 -34.96 33.33
CA ASP A 10 16.10 -35.92 34.43
C ASP A 10 14.64 -36.38 34.60
N TYR A 11 13.66 -35.58 34.19
CA TYR A 11 12.24 -35.84 34.45
C TYR A 11 11.35 -35.51 33.26
N ALA A 12 10.23 -36.22 33.17
CA ALA A 12 9.09 -35.85 32.34
C ALA A 12 7.84 -35.65 33.18
N VAL A 13 6.98 -34.71 32.80
CA VAL A 13 5.70 -34.41 33.43
C VAL A 13 4.59 -34.47 32.39
N CYS A 14 3.49 -35.13 32.72
CA CYS A 14 2.28 -35.21 31.91
C CYS A 14 1.09 -34.63 32.68
N LEU A 15 0.46 -33.61 32.12
CA LEU A 15 -0.78 -33.01 32.62
C LEU A 15 -1.93 -33.48 31.74
N THR A 16 -2.88 -34.22 32.31
CA THR A 16 -4.06 -34.74 31.63
C THR A 16 -5.32 -34.06 32.14
N ALA A 17 -6.16 -33.56 31.24
CA ALA A 17 -7.50 -33.05 31.53
C ALA A 17 -8.58 -33.93 30.88
N ASN A 18 -9.56 -34.33 31.69
CA ASN A 18 -10.68 -35.15 31.28
C ASN A 18 -12.01 -34.47 31.61
N ALA A 19 -12.92 -34.46 30.63
CA ALA A 19 -14.30 -34.07 30.85
C ALA A 19 -15.09 -35.33 31.24
N GLU A 20 -15.46 -35.44 32.50
CA GLU A 20 -16.31 -36.51 33.00
C GLU A 20 -17.76 -36.05 32.98
N ARG A 21 -18.64 -36.83 32.34
CA ARG A 21 -20.08 -36.62 32.45
C ARG A 21 -20.52 -37.12 33.82
N GLN A 22 -20.91 -36.21 34.70
CA GLN A 22 -21.58 -36.61 35.92
C GLN A 22 -23.03 -36.98 35.58
N PRO A 23 -23.48 -38.21 35.88
CA PRO A 23 -24.87 -38.58 35.67
C PRO A 23 -25.75 -37.65 36.51
N ALA A 24 -26.78 -37.07 35.88
CA ALA A 24 -27.73 -36.22 36.60
C ALA A 24 -28.33 -37.00 37.78
N PRO A 25 -28.42 -36.41 39.00
CA PRO A 25 -29.06 -37.03 40.14
C PRO A 25 -30.50 -37.42 39.79
N LEU A 26 -31.02 -38.50 40.38
CA LEU A 26 -32.32 -39.10 40.05
C LEU A 26 -33.48 -38.09 39.94
N LEU A 27 -33.55 -37.13 40.86
CA LEU A 27 -34.54 -36.03 40.83
C LEU A 27 -34.29 -35.02 39.69
N GLY A 28 -33.03 -34.77 39.33
CA GLY A 28 -32.66 -33.89 38.22
C GLY A 28 -33.01 -34.44 36.84
N ARG A 29 -33.05 -35.79 36.69
CA ARG A 29 -33.54 -36.45 35.47
C ARG A 29 -35.04 -36.26 35.26
N LEU A 30 -35.82 -36.13 36.33
CA LEU A 30 -37.27 -35.89 36.30
C LEU A 30 -37.63 -34.43 36.00
N THR A 31 -36.74 -33.48 36.34
CA THR A 31 -36.97 -32.04 36.12
C THR A 31 -36.29 -31.49 34.86
N GLY A 32 -35.73 -32.35 34.00
CA GLY A 32 -35.04 -31.93 32.77
C GLY A 32 -33.73 -31.16 32.98
N LYS A 33 -33.08 -31.30 34.15
CA LYS A 33 -31.78 -30.63 34.36
C LYS A 33 -30.70 -31.34 33.53
N PRO A 34 -29.94 -30.59 32.69
CA PRO A 34 -28.89 -31.18 31.88
C PRO A 34 -27.80 -31.78 32.78
N ALA A 35 -27.19 -32.88 32.31
CA ALA A 35 -26.05 -33.50 32.98
C ALA A 35 -24.92 -32.47 33.12
N GLN A 36 -24.38 -32.32 34.33
CA GLN A 36 -23.23 -31.45 34.56
C GLN A 36 -21.97 -32.13 34.03
N GLN A 37 -21.17 -31.36 33.31
CA GLN A 37 -19.84 -31.76 32.90
C GLN A 37 -18.87 -31.31 33.99
N ALA A 38 -18.19 -32.27 34.63
CA ALA A 38 -17.13 -32.00 35.59
C ALA A 38 -15.79 -32.22 34.90
N TRP A 39 -14.86 -31.29 35.08
CA TRP A 39 -13.50 -31.45 34.59
C TRP A 39 -12.62 -32.00 35.71
N SER A 40 -11.91 -33.10 35.43
CA SER A 40 -10.85 -33.63 36.28
C SER A 40 -9.50 -33.38 35.63
N MET A 41 -8.51 -33.04 36.45
CA MET A 41 -7.13 -32.86 36.02
C MET A 41 -6.22 -33.78 36.82
N LYS A 42 -5.28 -34.40 36.13
CA LYS A 42 -4.25 -35.28 36.70
C LYS A 42 -2.88 -34.78 36.26
N CYS A 43 -1.93 -34.72 37.18
CA CYS A 43 -0.55 -34.38 36.88
C CYS A 43 0.34 -35.53 37.36
N GLU A 44 1.09 -36.11 36.42
CA GLU A 44 2.00 -37.23 36.67
C GLU A 44 3.41 -36.86 36.25
N PHE A 45 4.42 -37.47 36.87
CA PHE A 45 5.81 -37.34 36.50
C PHE A 45 6.48 -38.72 36.39
N ARG A 46 7.58 -38.80 35.65
CA ARG A 46 8.49 -39.95 35.63
C ARG A 46 9.93 -39.47 35.54
N GLU A 47 10.87 -40.31 35.94
CA GLU A 47 12.29 -40.11 35.66
C GLU A 47 12.59 -40.44 34.18
N MET A 48 13.60 -39.80 33.60
CA MET A 48 14.03 -40.06 32.22
C MET A 48 14.98 -41.27 32.13
N THR A 49 14.51 -42.41 32.66
CA THR A 49 15.19 -43.71 32.55
C THR A 49 14.32 -44.70 31.79
N GLU A 50 14.95 -45.72 31.21
CA GLU A 50 14.26 -46.77 30.46
C GLU A 50 13.24 -47.45 31.38
N ASP A 51 11.97 -47.46 30.99
CA ASP A 51 10.83 -48.06 31.71
C ASP A 51 10.42 -47.43 33.06
N ALA A 52 10.83 -46.21 33.37
CA ALA A 52 10.36 -45.53 34.58
C ALA A 52 8.81 -45.38 34.60
N PRO A 53 8.13 -45.80 35.68
CA PRO A 53 6.68 -45.67 35.79
C PRO A 53 6.25 -44.21 36.03
N TRP A 54 5.01 -43.90 35.65
CA TRP A 54 4.38 -42.61 35.94
C TRP A 54 3.87 -42.57 37.38
N HIS A 55 4.18 -41.49 38.09
CA HIS A 55 3.79 -41.23 39.47
C HIS A 55 2.97 -39.95 39.57
N LEU A 56 1.93 -39.93 40.41
CA LEU A 56 1.21 -38.70 40.73
C LEU A 56 2.12 -37.70 41.46
N ILE A 57 1.96 -36.41 41.16
CA ILE A 57 2.64 -35.37 41.92
C ILE A 57 2.00 -35.26 43.31
N THR A 58 2.82 -35.43 44.35
CA THR A 58 2.45 -35.32 45.77
C THR A 58 3.40 -34.37 46.51
N ALA A 59 3.23 -34.23 47.82
CA ALA A 59 4.13 -33.44 48.67
C ALA A 59 5.58 -33.98 48.67
N ASP A 60 5.75 -35.30 48.46
CA ASP A 60 7.04 -36.00 48.51
C ASP A 60 7.74 -36.08 47.15
N THR A 61 7.11 -35.57 46.09
CA THR A 61 7.70 -35.54 44.74
C THR A 61 9.00 -34.72 44.73
N PRO A 62 10.06 -35.18 44.02
CA PRO A 62 11.32 -34.45 43.88
C PRO A 62 11.10 -33.00 43.45
N GLU A 63 11.86 -32.08 44.05
CA GLU A 63 11.70 -30.64 43.82
C GLU A 63 11.83 -30.27 42.34
N ALA A 64 12.78 -30.88 41.62
CA ALA A 64 12.97 -30.67 40.19
C ALA A 64 11.73 -31.06 39.36
N ALA A 65 11.07 -32.18 39.67
CA ALA A 65 9.85 -32.61 38.99
C ALA A 65 8.66 -31.69 39.30
N ARG A 66 8.53 -31.24 40.57
CA ARG A 66 7.50 -30.24 40.95
C ARG A 66 7.73 -28.90 40.25
N ALA A 67 8.97 -28.44 40.19
CA ALA A 67 9.35 -27.22 39.49
C ALA A 67 9.04 -27.33 37.99
N LEU A 68 9.39 -28.45 37.35
CA LEU A 68 9.05 -28.71 35.94
C LEU A 68 7.55 -28.66 35.70
N ALA A 69 6.75 -29.30 36.56
CA ALA A 69 5.29 -29.27 36.47
C ALA A 69 4.72 -27.86 36.65
N PHE A 70 5.20 -27.09 37.62
CA PHE A 70 4.77 -25.72 37.86
C PHE A 70 5.16 -24.79 36.71
N HIS A 71 6.38 -24.91 36.19
CA HIS A 71 6.84 -24.15 35.03
C HIS A 71 6.06 -24.49 33.77
N GLY A 72 5.82 -25.78 33.50
CA GLY A 72 5.01 -26.24 32.39
C GLY A 72 3.57 -25.72 32.46
N TRP A 73 2.94 -25.81 33.63
CA TRP A 73 1.61 -25.26 33.88
C TRP A 73 1.54 -23.76 33.63
N ASN A 74 2.48 -22.99 34.18
CA ASN A 74 2.53 -21.54 33.98
C ASN A 74 2.79 -21.16 32.52
N ARG A 75 3.64 -21.90 31.81
CA ARG A 75 3.84 -21.69 30.36
C ARG A 75 2.56 -21.96 29.57
N MET A 76 1.84 -23.03 29.89
CA MET A 76 0.57 -23.34 29.23
C MET A 76 -0.49 -22.28 29.52
N LEU A 77 -0.64 -21.83 30.77
CA LEU A 77 -1.55 -20.73 31.12
C LEU A 77 -1.20 -19.45 30.37
N ARG A 78 0.07 -19.08 30.31
CA ARG A 78 0.53 -17.92 29.53
C ARG A 78 0.20 -18.09 28.05
N ALA A 79 0.51 -19.24 27.46
CA ALA A 79 0.21 -19.50 26.05
C ALA A 79 -1.29 -19.39 25.75
N VAL A 80 -2.16 -19.89 26.65
CA VAL A 80 -3.62 -19.77 26.50
C VAL A 80 -4.07 -18.31 26.59
N CYS A 81 -3.56 -17.54 27.57
CA CYS A 81 -3.90 -16.12 27.67
C CYS A 81 -3.38 -15.31 26.48
N THR A 82 -2.17 -15.61 26.00
CA THR A 82 -1.58 -14.99 24.81
C THR A 82 -2.41 -15.29 23.57
N GLU A 83 -2.81 -16.55 23.39
CA GLU A 83 -3.63 -16.99 22.27
C GLU A 83 -5.00 -16.33 22.30
N ASP A 84 -5.64 -16.24 23.47
CA ASP A 84 -6.91 -15.52 23.65
C ASP A 84 -6.76 -14.02 23.34
N TYR A 85 -5.68 -13.39 23.80
CA TYR A 85 -5.37 -12.00 23.43
C TYR A 85 -5.19 -11.84 21.92
N ALA A 86 -4.37 -12.68 21.28
CA ALA A 86 -4.11 -12.61 19.83
C ALA A 86 -5.41 -12.76 19.01
N ARG A 87 -6.26 -13.73 19.38
CA ARG A 87 -7.57 -13.97 18.74
C ARG A 87 -8.49 -12.77 18.77
N ASN A 88 -8.45 -11.99 19.85
CA ASN A 88 -9.30 -10.81 20.01
C ASN A 88 -8.66 -9.54 19.42
N ALA A 89 -7.33 -9.48 19.35
CA ALA A 89 -6.59 -8.35 18.79
C ALA A 89 -6.64 -8.34 17.26
N VAL A 90 -6.49 -9.50 16.62
CA VAL A 90 -6.57 -9.65 15.17
C VAL A 90 -7.58 -10.73 14.84
N THR A 91 -8.77 -10.31 14.42
CA THR A 91 -9.87 -11.24 14.12
C THR A 91 -9.84 -11.71 12.66
N PRO A 92 -10.38 -12.91 12.35
CA PRO A 92 -10.55 -13.34 10.96
C PRO A 92 -11.33 -12.35 10.10
N GLN A 93 -12.35 -11.69 10.67
CA GLN A 93 -13.13 -10.67 9.94
C GLN A 93 -12.28 -9.47 9.56
N MET A 94 -11.45 -8.94 10.47
CA MET A 94 -10.55 -7.83 10.13
C MET A 94 -9.60 -8.17 8.97
N LEU A 95 -9.10 -9.40 8.93
CA LEU A 95 -8.25 -9.85 7.83
C LEU A 95 -9.04 -10.00 6.52
N ARG A 96 -10.26 -10.55 6.57
CA ARG A 96 -11.15 -10.62 5.41
C ARG A 96 -11.54 -9.24 4.88
N ASP A 97 -11.77 -8.26 5.77
CA ASP A 97 -12.07 -6.87 5.39
C ASP A 97 -10.90 -6.25 4.61
N VAL A 98 -9.65 -6.48 5.06
CA VAL A 98 -8.45 -6.04 4.34
C VAL A 98 -8.34 -6.71 2.97
N LEU A 99 -8.55 -8.03 2.90
CA LEU A 99 -8.47 -8.77 1.63
C LEU A 99 -9.58 -8.39 0.64
N ALA A 100 -10.69 -7.84 1.13
CA ALA A 100 -11.81 -7.40 0.31
C ALA A 100 -11.65 -5.99 -0.29
N LEU A 101 -10.66 -5.20 0.17
CA LEU A 101 -10.39 -3.85 -0.36
C LEU A 101 -10.16 -3.89 -1.87
N SER A 102 -10.69 -2.90 -2.59
CA SER A 102 -10.57 -2.84 -4.06
C SER A 102 -9.13 -2.75 -4.52
N VAL A 103 -8.27 -2.05 -3.77
CA VAL A 103 -6.82 -1.99 -4.03
C VAL A 103 -6.14 -3.36 -3.88
N VAL A 104 -6.71 -4.28 -3.10
CA VAL A 104 -6.08 -5.59 -2.81
C VAL A 104 -6.53 -6.67 -3.80
N GLN A 105 -7.75 -6.57 -4.32
CA GLN A 105 -8.35 -7.60 -5.19
C GLN A 105 -7.53 -8.05 -6.41
N PRO A 106 -6.80 -7.18 -7.16
CA PRO A 106 -6.05 -7.65 -8.33
C PRO A 106 -4.85 -8.55 -7.97
N TYR A 107 -4.36 -8.47 -6.74
CA TYR A 107 -3.25 -9.26 -6.21
C TYR A 107 -3.78 -10.62 -5.71
N ASP A 108 -4.06 -11.51 -6.66
CA ASP A 108 -4.71 -12.79 -6.44
C ASP A 108 -3.75 -13.99 -6.34
N ASP A 109 -2.46 -13.80 -6.65
CA ASP A 109 -1.45 -14.85 -6.67
C ASP A 109 -0.25 -14.51 -5.77
N TYR A 110 -0.33 -14.97 -4.52
CA TYR A 110 0.73 -14.84 -3.52
C TYR A 110 2.08 -15.41 -3.97
N TYR A 111 2.08 -16.36 -4.91
CA TYR A 111 3.28 -17.09 -5.34
C TYR A 111 3.90 -16.51 -6.61
N SER A 112 3.29 -15.47 -7.18
CA SER A 112 3.84 -14.67 -8.27
C SER A 112 4.72 -13.55 -7.72
N ASP A 113 5.86 -13.30 -8.35
CA ASP A 113 6.73 -12.17 -7.96
C ASP A 113 6.06 -10.82 -8.25
N GLU A 114 5.14 -10.76 -9.22
CA GLU A 114 4.47 -9.53 -9.67
C GLU A 114 3.08 -9.36 -9.02
N ARG A 115 2.32 -10.45 -8.86
CA ARG A 115 0.91 -10.38 -8.44
C ARG A 115 0.68 -10.67 -6.96
N CYS A 116 1.74 -10.71 -6.15
CA CYS A 116 1.63 -11.09 -4.76
C CYS A 116 1.20 -9.96 -3.82
N GLY A 117 1.43 -8.70 -4.16
CA GLY A 117 1.25 -7.62 -3.19
C GLY A 117 1.53 -6.22 -3.70
N VAL A 118 1.26 -5.24 -2.85
CA VAL A 118 1.37 -3.81 -3.15
C VAL A 118 2.08 -3.06 -2.03
N TRP A 119 2.77 -1.98 -2.37
CA TRP A 119 3.25 -1.01 -1.38
C TRP A 119 2.11 -0.13 -0.87
N ALA A 120 1.95 -0.11 0.45
CA ALA A 120 1.04 0.77 1.15
C ALA A 120 1.86 1.67 2.08
N ASP A 121 2.28 2.82 1.55
CA ASP A 121 3.12 3.80 2.26
C ASP A 121 4.37 3.17 2.88
N THR A 122 4.37 2.86 4.18
CA THR A 122 5.56 2.36 4.88
C THR A 122 5.70 0.84 4.90
N CYS A 123 4.74 0.11 4.34
CA CYS A 123 4.70 -1.35 4.37
C CYS A 123 4.52 -1.95 2.97
N PHE A 124 5.25 -3.02 2.68
CA PHE A 124 4.90 -3.90 1.56
C PHE A 124 3.94 -4.98 2.05
N CYS A 125 2.76 -5.06 1.44
CA CYS A 125 1.70 -5.98 1.85
C CYS A 125 1.47 -7.01 0.75
N ALA A 126 1.68 -8.28 1.07
CA ALA A 126 1.40 -9.40 0.15
C ALA A 126 0.21 -10.24 0.64
N PHE A 127 -0.58 -10.72 -0.30
CA PHE A 127 -1.90 -11.27 -0.04
C PHE A 127 -2.03 -12.68 -0.58
N ARG A 128 -2.69 -13.52 0.19
CA ARG A 128 -3.21 -14.79 -0.30
C ARG A 128 -4.72 -14.78 -0.13
N GLN A 129 -5.44 -14.76 -1.24
CA GLN A 129 -6.90 -14.70 -1.26
C GLN A 129 -7.52 -16.01 -0.74
N ASP A 130 -8.77 -15.92 -0.29
CA ASP A 130 -9.52 -17.12 0.10
C ASP A 130 -9.72 -18.04 -1.11
N GLY A 131 -9.54 -19.35 -0.92
CA GLY A 131 -9.58 -20.35 -2.01
C GLY A 131 -8.33 -20.43 -2.89
N ALA A 132 -7.28 -19.64 -2.62
CA ALA A 132 -6.01 -19.74 -3.35
C ALA A 132 -5.43 -21.16 -3.28
N LEU A 133 -4.85 -21.62 -4.39
CA LEU A 133 -4.29 -22.97 -4.53
C LEU A 133 -2.76 -22.92 -4.60
N TRP A 134 -2.11 -23.84 -3.88
CA TRP A 134 -0.67 -24.11 -4.02
C TRP A 134 -0.46 -25.58 -4.33
N HIS A 135 0.14 -25.88 -5.49
CA HIS A 135 0.25 -27.25 -6.02
C HIS A 135 -1.10 -28.02 -5.95
N GLY A 136 -2.20 -27.35 -6.34
CA GLY A 136 -3.55 -27.91 -6.35
C GLY A 136 -4.20 -28.08 -4.98
N LYS A 137 -3.57 -27.61 -3.90
CA LYS A 137 -4.13 -27.68 -2.53
C LYS A 137 -4.61 -26.31 -2.07
N PRO A 138 -5.81 -26.20 -1.48
CA PRO A 138 -6.28 -24.93 -0.92
C PRO A 138 -5.36 -24.48 0.21
N LYS A 139 -5.09 -23.18 0.22
CA LYS A 139 -4.31 -22.51 1.25
C LYS A 139 -5.19 -21.50 1.97
N PRO A 140 -4.98 -21.30 3.29
CA PRO A 140 -5.81 -20.37 4.03
C PRO A 140 -5.55 -18.92 3.60
N ALA A 141 -6.55 -18.05 3.71
CA ALA A 141 -6.39 -16.63 3.44
C ALA A 141 -5.33 -16.01 4.37
N MET A 142 -4.51 -15.11 3.83
CA MET A 142 -3.36 -14.57 4.55
C MET A 142 -2.99 -13.16 4.11
N LEU A 143 -2.50 -12.36 5.06
CA LEU A 143 -1.75 -11.12 4.82
C LEU A 143 -0.31 -11.32 5.31
N ARG A 144 0.68 -10.97 4.50
CA ARG A 144 2.07 -10.80 4.91
C ARG A 144 2.43 -9.33 4.86
N VAL A 145 2.97 -8.80 5.95
CA VAL A 145 3.46 -7.42 6.04
C VAL A 145 4.97 -7.43 6.16
N THR A 146 5.66 -6.84 5.20
CA THR A 146 7.11 -6.63 5.24
C THR A 146 7.40 -5.18 5.58
N ARG A 147 8.29 -4.96 6.53
CA ARG A 147 8.78 -3.63 6.91
C ARG A 147 10.30 -3.59 6.91
N THR A 148 10.85 -2.42 6.61
CA THR A 148 12.30 -2.17 6.66
C THR A 148 12.58 -1.00 7.61
N PRO A 149 12.36 -1.14 8.93
CA PRO A 149 12.72 -0.10 9.88
C PRO A 149 14.23 0.15 9.90
N ALA A 150 14.62 1.42 10.04
CA ALA A 150 15.99 1.78 10.33
C ALA A 150 16.40 1.22 11.71
N GLY A 151 17.48 0.43 11.71
CA GLY A 151 18.06 -0.11 12.93
C GLY A 151 18.72 0.97 13.79
N PRO A 152 18.92 0.71 15.10
CA PRO A 152 19.65 1.62 15.98
C PRO A 152 21.14 1.79 15.59
N ASP A 153 21.66 0.87 14.78
CA ASP A 153 22.98 0.88 14.15
C ASP A 153 23.00 1.55 12.76
N GLY A 154 21.85 2.06 12.30
CA GLY A 154 21.69 2.66 10.97
C GLY A 154 21.57 1.65 9.83
N HIS A 155 21.61 0.34 10.12
CA HIS A 155 21.37 -0.70 9.13
C HIS A 155 19.88 -0.99 8.99
N GLU A 156 19.41 -1.14 7.76
CA GLU A 156 18.05 -1.55 7.47
C GLU A 156 17.86 -3.01 7.88
N ARG A 157 16.90 -3.28 8.77
CA ARG A 157 16.53 -4.65 9.14
C ARG A 157 15.15 -4.96 8.61
N ARG A 158 15.07 -5.90 7.68
CA ARG A 158 13.79 -6.39 7.16
C ARG A 158 13.14 -7.31 8.18
N GLU A 159 11.85 -7.12 8.43
CA GLU A 159 11.02 -8.00 9.25
C GLU A 159 9.78 -8.39 8.44
N ARG A 160 9.37 -9.66 8.48
CA ARG A 160 8.12 -10.12 7.84
C ARG A 160 7.17 -10.70 8.89
N TYR A 161 5.95 -10.20 8.91
CA TYR A 161 4.87 -10.66 9.77
C TYR A 161 3.82 -11.35 8.92
N PHE A 162 3.35 -12.51 9.37
CA PHE A 162 2.34 -13.31 8.67
C PHE A 162 1.08 -13.37 9.53
N TYR A 163 -0.08 -13.14 8.91
CA TYR A 163 -1.39 -13.19 9.53
C TYR A 163 -2.25 -14.15 8.70
N GLU A 164 -2.42 -15.38 9.15
CA GLU A 164 -3.11 -16.46 8.42
C GLU A 164 -4.40 -16.87 9.14
N ILE A 165 -5.53 -16.95 8.42
CA ILE A 165 -6.77 -17.48 9.00
C ILE A 165 -6.63 -19.00 9.15
N GLN A 166 -6.85 -19.52 10.34
CA GLN A 166 -6.84 -20.96 10.61
C GLN A 166 -8.16 -21.42 11.20
N THR A 167 -8.59 -22.61 10.78
CA THR A 167 -9.75 -23.29 11.36
C THR A 167 -9.29 -24.18 12.51
N ASN A 168 -9.83 -23.92 13.70
CA ASN A 168 -9.59 -24.69 14.90
C ASN A 168 -10.32 -26.04 14.86
N VAL A 169 -9.94 -26.95 15.76
CA VAL A 169 -10.53 -28.31 15.86
C VAL A 169 -12.04 -28.27 16.14
N ASP A 170 -12.53 -27.23 16.80
CA ASP A 170 -13.96 -27.03 17.08
C ASP A 170 -14.71 -26.31 15.94
N GLY A 171 -14.03 -26.02 14.82
CA GLY A 171 -14.57 -25.31 13.66
C GLY A 171 -14.55 -23.79 13.79
N SER A 172 -14.10 -23.22 14.91
CA SER A 172 -13.95 -21.76 15.02
C SER A 172 -12.76 -21.26 14.21
N GLU A 173 -12.78 -20.02 13.74
CA GLU A 173 -11.63 -19.41 13.06
C GLU A 173 -10.83 -18.53 14.03
N SER A 174 -9.52 -18.45 13.80
CA SER A 174 -8.59 -17.52 14.47
C SER A 174 -7.49 -17.10 13.50
N VAL A 175 -6.78 -16.01 13.81
CA VAL A 175 -5.61 -15.61 13.03
C VAL A 175 -4.34 -16.12 13.72
N CYS A 176 -3.55 -16.90 12.99
CA CYS A 176 -2.19 -17.26 13.38
C CYS A 176 -1.25 -16.11 12.99
N ILE A 177 -0.49 -15.61 13.96
CA ILE A 177 0.46 -14.50 13.83
C ILE A 177 1.86 -15.07 13.96
N GLU A 178 2.64 -14.95 12.90
CA GLU A 178 4.01 -15.44 12.84
C GLU A 178 5.00 -14.32 12.47
N LEU A 179 6.23 -14.45 12.95
CA LEU A 179 7.32 -13.53 12.63
C LEU A 179 8.49 -14.30 12.02
N ASP A 180 8.92 -13.82 10.86
CA ASP A 180 10.22 -14.08 10.27
C ASP A 180 11.18 -12.94 10.67
N ALA A 181 12.05 -13.23 11.63
CA ALA A 181 12.98 -12.26 12.22
C ALA A 181 14.33 -12.18 11.47
N GLU A 182 14.58 -13.11 10.55
CA GLU A 182 15.80 -13.26 9.76
C GLU A 182 15.43 -13.64 8.32
N PRO A 183 14.76 -12.73 7.58
CA PRO A 183 14.19 -13.04 6.27
C PRO A 183 15.18 -13.38 5.16
N ASP A 184 16.47 -13.15 5.41
CA ASP A 184 17.58 -13.47 4.52
C ASP A 184 18.23 -14.83 4.86
N ASN A 185 17.71 -15.53 5.87
CA ASN A 185 18.14 -16.85 6.30
C ASN A 185 17.02 -17.85 6.04
N ASP A 186 17.11 -18.58 4.93
CA ASP A 186 16.10 -19.57 4.52
C ASP A 186 15.91 -20.72 5.53
N ASP A 187 16.87 -20.94 6.43
CA ASP A 187 16.79 -21.95 7.49
C ASP A 187 16.12 -21.41 8.78
N ALA A 188 15.80 -20.11 8.86
CA ALA A 188 15.18 -19.52 10.03
C ALA A 188 13.72 -19.96 10.18
N ALA A 189 13.39 -20.52 11.33
CA ALA A 189 12.03 -20.92 11.64
C ALA A 189 11.13 -19.72 11.96
N LEU A 190 9.91 -19.74 11.43
CA LEU A 190 8.87 -18.79 11.80
C LEU A 190 8.54 -18.90 13.30
N LEU A 191 8.48 -17.75 13.96
CA LEU A 191 8.12 -17.66 15.36
C LEU A 191 6.60 -17.48 15.51
N MET A 192 5.91 -18.50 16.02
CA MET A 192 4.47 -18.41 16.32
C MET A 192 4.20 -17.51 17.52
N LEU A 193 3.89 -16.23 17.26
CA LEU A 193 3.74 -15.19 18.29
C LEU A 193 2.49 -15.38 19.15
N ASN A 194 1.47 -16.05 18.62
CA ASN A 194 0.27 -16.52 19.31
C ASN A 194 0.55 -17.32 20.59
N PHE A 195 1.65 -18.06 20.63
CA PHE A 195 2.03 -18.87 21.80
C PHE A 195 3.14 -18.21 22.63
N ILE A 196 4.03 -17.45 21.98
CA ILE A 196 5.17 -16.79 22.63
C ILE A 196 4.73 -15.55 23.39
N GLY A 197 3.92 -14.69 22.76
CA GLY A 197 3.41 -13.46 23.34
C GLY A 197 4.45 -12.37 23.56
N GLY A 198 4.18 -11.51 24.54
CA GLY A 198 5.05 -10.41 24.94
C GLY A 198 5.17 -9.30 23.91
N GLU A 199 6.25 -8.51 24.02
CA GLU A 199 6.46 -7.31 23.19
C GLU A 199 6.46 -7.59 21.68
N ARG A 200 6.89 -8.79 21.27
CA ARG A 200 6.88 -9.21 19.86
C ARG A 200 5.46 -9.36 19.33
N LEU A 201 4.57 -9.99 20.10
CA LEU A 201 3.16 -10.09 19.73
C LEU A 201 2.50 -8.70 19.72
N ASP A 202 2.75 -7.87 20.74
CA ASP A 202 2.22 -6.50 20.77
C ASP A 202 2.70 -5.67 19.59
N LYS A 203 3.97 -5.85 19.18
CA LYS A 203 4.52 -5.24 17.96
C LYS A 203 3.81 -5.76 16.71
N ALA A 204 3.62 -7.07 16.58
CA ALA A 204 2.92 -7.67 15.44
C ALA A 204 1.46 -7.19 15.33
N VAL A 205 0.74 -7.06 16.45
CA VAL A 205 -0.62 -6.48 16.47
C VAL A 205 -0.60 -5.02 16.00
N ARG A 206 0.35 -4.20 16.46
CA ARG A 206 0.50 -2.82 15.99
C ARG A 206 0.84 -2.75 14.50
N VAL A 207 1.70 -3.65 14.00
CA VAL A 207 2.05 -3.74 12.57
C VAL A 207 0.83 -4.09 11.73
N PHE A 208 -0.02 -5.02 12.19
CA PHE A 208 -1.27 -5.35 11.50
C PHE A 208 -2.17 -4.12 11.36
N HIS A 209 -2.43 -3.40 12.46
CA HIS A 209 -3.29 -2.22 12.43
C HIS A 209 -2.70 -1.07 11.62
N LEU A 210 -1.37 -0.92 11.59
CA LEU A 210 -0.68 0.03 10.73
C LEU A 210 -0.94 -0.30 9.26
N ALA A 211 -0.62 -1.53 8.84
CA ALA A 211 -0.81 -1.98 7.46
C ALA A 211 -2.27 -1.89 7.02
N LYS A 212 -3.21 -2.31 7.88
CA LYS A 212 -4.65 -2.15 7.64
C LYS A 212 -5.02 -0.70 7.36
N ARG A 213 -4.59 0.24 8.21
CA ARG A 213 -4.89 1.67 8.06
C ARG A 213 -4.28 2.24 6.77
N GLU A 214 -3.04 1.88 6.45
CA GLU A 214 -2.35 2.34 5.23
C GLU A 214 -3.05 1.82 3.98
N LEU A 215 -3.41 0.52 3.95
CA LEU A 215 -4.19 -0.07 2.86
C LEU A 215 -5.57 0.57 2.71
N GLU A 216 -6.29 0.81 3.80
CA GLU A 216 -7.58 1.52 3.76
C GLU A 216 -7.44 2.95 3.21
N GLN A 217 -6.34 3.65 3.53
CA GLN A 217 -6.08 4.98 3.01
C GLN A 217 -5.72 4.96 1.52
N VAL A 218 -4.95 3.98 1.06
CA VAL A 218 -4.66 3.80 -0.37
C VAL A 218 -5.95 3.43 -1.12
N ASP A 219 -6.75 2.49 -0.60
CA ASP A 219 -8.03 2.08 -1.17
C ASP A 219 -9.01 3.26 -1.27
N TRP A 220 -9.13 4.06 -0.21
CA TRP A 220 -9.93 5.29 -0.24
C TRP A 220 -9.43 6.26 -1.32
N ARG A 221 -8.11 6.45 -1.46
CA ARG A 221 -7.56 7.33 -2.50
C ARG A 221 -7.82 6.80 -3.91
N LEU A 222 -7.76 5.49 -4.10
CA LEU A 222 -8.12 4.82 -5.35
C LEU A 222 -9.61 5.04 -5.66
N GLN A 223 -10.50 4.82 -4.70
CA GLN A 223 -11.94 4.99 -4.91
C GLN A 223 -12.35 6.44 -5.14
N GLU A 224 -11.76 7.37 -4.38
CA GLU A 224 -12.15 8.79 -4.41
C GLU A 224 -11.47 9.57 -5.54
N TYR A 225 -10.20 9.27 -5.85
CA TYR A 225 -9.39 10.04 -6.80
C TYR A 225 -8.86 9.20 -7.99
N GLY A 226 -9.09 7.88 -7.98
CA GLY A 226 -8.43 6.96 -8.91
C GLY A 226 -6.92 6.83 -8.66
N PHE A 227 -6.42 7.28 -7.51
CA PHE A 227 -4.98 7.23 -7.23
C PHE A 227 -4.49 5.79 -7.27
N VAL A 228 -3.48 5.54 -8.09
CA VAL A 228 -2.89 4.22 -8.27
C VAL A 228 -1.64 4.13 -7.40
N PRO A 229 -1.52 3.11 -6.52
CA PRO A 229 -0.35 2.97 -5.65
C PRO A 229 0.93 2.60 -6.41
N ASP A 230 0.80 1.78 -7.45
CA ASP A 230 1.89 1.36 -8.31
C ASP A 230 1.41 1.40 -9.77
N ALA A 231 2.05 2.24 -10.58
CA ALA A 231 1.68 2.43 -11.98
C ALA A 231 2.24 1.34 -12.90
N ASP A 232 3.21 0.55 -12.42
CA ASP A 232 3.86 -0.49 -13.21
C ASP A 232 3.05 -1.80 -13.23
N ASP A 233 2.10 -1.95 -12.30
CA ASP A 233 1.21 -3.12 -12.21
C ASP A 233 0.06 -3.07 -13.24
N GLU A 234 0.36 -3.34 -14.52
CA GLU A 234 -0.62 -3.34 -15.62
C GLU A 234 -1.88 -4.18 -15.31
N PHE A 235 -1.70 -5.36 -14.71
CA PHE A 235 -2.81 -6.24 -14.34
C PHE A 235 -3.75 -5.60 -13.30
N ALA A 236 -3.21 -4.79 -12.40
CA ALA A 236 -3.98 -4.10 -11.37
C ALA A 236 -4.69 -2.87 -11.96
N LEU A 237 -4.00 -2.12 -12.81
CA LEU A 237 -4.60 -1.02 -13.58
C LEU A 237 -5.81 -1.47 -14.39
N ASP A 238 -5.69 -2.57 -15.14
CA ASP A 238 -6.77 -3.12 -15.94
C ASP A 238 -7.97 -3.54 -15.08
N HIS A 239 -7.70 -4.18 -13.93
CA HIS A 239 -8.73 -4.53 -12.97
C HIS A 239 -9.48 -3.29 -12.44
N TRP A 240 -8.76 -2.25 -12.00
CA TRP A 240 -9.37 -1.04 -11.46
C TRP A 240 -10.09 -0.20 -12.52
N ARG A 241 -9.60 -0.19 -13.77
CA ARG A 241 -10.30 0.39 -14.92
C ARG A 241 -11.61 -0.35 -15.20
N ALA A 242 -11.60 -1.69 -15.16
CA ALA A 242 -12.80 -2.51 -15.36
C ALA A 242 -13.87 -2.26 -14.27
N LEU A 243 -13.45 -1.96 -13.04
CA LEU A 243 -14.35 -1.54 -11.95
C LEU A 243 -14.78 -0.07 -12.03
N GLY A 244 -14.19 0.72 -12.94
CA GLY A 244 -14.44 2.15 -13.08
C GLY A 244 -13.88 3.01 -11.93
N LEU A 245 -12.94 2.45 -11.15
CA LEU A 245 -12.29 3.14 -10.03
C LEU A 245 -11.24 4.13 -10.50
N ILE A 246 -10.56 3.82 -11.60
CA ILE A 246 -9.71 4.78 -12.31
C ILE A 246 -10.64 5.52 -13.29
N PRO A 247 -11.04 6.77 -13.01
CA PRO A 247 -11.90 7.50 -13.91
C PRO A 247 -11.12 7.79 -15.18
N ALA A 248 -11.81 7.71 -16.32
CA ALA A 248 -11.33 8.27 -17.57
C ALA A 248 -10.70 9.66 -17.33
N TYR A 249 -9.56 9.95 -17.94
CA TYR A 249 -8.84 11.22 -17.90
C TYR A 249 -9.80 12.41 -18.05
N ARG A 250 -10.82 12.29 -18.91
CA ARG A 250 -11.86 13.31 -19.07
C ARG A 250 -12.60 13.67 -17.77
N LYS A 251 -12.93 12.69 -16.91
CA LYS A 251 -13.61 12.94 -15.62
C LYS A 251 -12.67 13.61 -14.61
N ARG A 252 -11.41 13.17 -14.56
CA ARG A 252 -10.38 13.76 -13.68
C ARG A 252 -10.11 15.21 -14.02
N LEU A 253 -10.07 15.50 -15.32
CA LEU A 253 -9.88 16.83 -15.86
C LEU A 253 -11.01 17.81 -15.43
N ILE A 254 -12.27 17.35 -15.40
CA ILE A 254 -13.41 18.15 -14.90
C ILE A 254 -13.22 18.51 -13.42
N ARG A 255 -12.68 17.59 -12.61
CA ARG A 255 -12.41 17.84 -11.20
C ARG A 255 -11.30 18.86 -11.01
N ALA A 256 -10.20 18.75 -11.76
CA ALA A 256 -9.04 19.64 -11.63
C ALA A 256 -9.31 21.08 -12.06
N PHE A 257 -10.11 21.30 -13.10
CA PHE A 257 -10.42 22.65 -13.58
C PHE A 257 -11.57 23.32 -12.79
N GLY A 258 -12.30 22.54 -11.97
CA GLY A 258 -13.39 23.06 -11.16
C GLY A 258 -14.48 23.76 -11.99
N ALA A 259 -15.30 24.58 -11.33
CA ALA A 259 -16.37 25.33 -12.00
C ALA A 259 -15.90 26.66 -12.63
N LEU A 260 -14.73 27.15 -12.23
CA LEU A 260 -14.25 28.50 -12.56
C LEU A 260 -13.33 28.54 -13.78
N LEU A 261 -12.64 27.43 -14.10
CA LEU A 261 -11.72 27.38 -15.24
C LEU A 261 -12.34 26.64 -16.42
N PRO A 262 -12.32 27.24 -17.63
CA PRO A 262 -12.66 26.50 -18.83
C PRO A 262 -11.56 25.47 -19.11
N ILE A 263 -11.99 24.28 -19.47
CA ILE A 263 -11.12 23.22 -19.96
C ILE A 263 -10.66 23.55 -21.38
N PRO A 264 -9.35 23.65 -21.65
CA PRO A 264 -8.87 23.84 -23.01
C PRO A 264 -9.27 22.66 -23.92
N PRO A 265 -9.80 22.91 -25.14
CA PRO A 265 -10.22 21.84 -26.04
C PRO A 265 -9.10 20.85 -26.40
N ALA A 266 -7.84 21.30 -26.47
CA ALA A 266 -6.71 20.42 -26.75
C ALA A 266 -6.42 19.46 -25.60
N LEU A 267 -6.56 19.92 -24.35
CA LEU A 267 -6.39 19.07 -23.17
C LEU A 267 -7.50 18.03 -23.09
N HIS A 268 -8.74 18.41 -23.42
CA HIS A 268 -9.85 17.47 -23.54
C HIS A 268 -9.62 16.43 -24.65
N ALA A 269 -9.03 16.83 -25.77
CA ALA A 269 -8.68 15.93 -26.86
C ALA A 269 -7.53 14.98 -26.49
N LEU A 270 -6.52 15.46 -25.75
CA LEU A 270 -5.43 14.64 -25.23
C LEU A 270 -5.96 13.58 -24.26
N ALA A 271 -6.75 13.99 -23.27
CA ALA A 271 -7.41 13.09 -22.34
C ALA A 271 -8.25 12.02 -23.08
N ALA A 272 -9.00 12.42 -24.10
CA ALA A 272 -9.80 11.48 -24.90
C ALA A 272 -8.97 10.53 -25.76
N ALA A 273 -7.79 10.95 -26.24
CA ALA A 273 -6.87 10.10 -26.99
C ALA A 273 -6.30 8.99 -26.12
N ILE A 274 -5.94 9.32 -24.88
CA ILE A 274 -5.41 8.38 -23.89
C ILE A 274 -6.51 7.44 -23.39
N ASP A 275 -7.67 7.99 -23.03
CA ASP A 275 -8.85 7.19 -22.66
C ASP A 275 -9.25 6.20 -23.77
N GLY A 276 -8.98 6.53 -25.03
CA GLY A 276 -9.26 5.69 -26.19
C GLY A 276 -8.12 4.72 -26.56
N GLY A 277 -7.02 4.70 -25.82
CA GLY A 277 -5.84 3.88 -26.11
C GLY A 277 -5.09 4.26 -27.39
N MET A 278 -5.29 5.48 -27.90
CA MET A 278 -4.56 5.99 -29.07
C MET A 278 -3.18 6.56 -28.68
N LEU A 279 -3.03 6.98 -27.42
CA LEU A 279 -1.79 7.44 -26.84
C LEU A 279 -1.62 6.77 -25.47
N ASP A 280 -0.37 6.51 -25.10
CA ASP A 280 0.03 6.09 -23.77
C ASP A 280 0.37 7.34 -22.93
N ASP A 281 -0.15 7.44 -21.71
CA ASP A 281 0.14 8.55 -20.79
C ASP A 281 1.56 8.51 -20.25
N ASN A 282 2.17 7.32 -20.17
CA ASN A 282 3.54 7.11 -19.73
C ASN A 282 4.57 7.47 -20.81
N ASP A 283 4.13 7.63 -22.06
CA ASP A 283 5.04 7.83 -23.20
C ASP A 283 4.87 9.20 -23.86
N LEU A 284 4.16 10.18 -23.28
CA LEU A 284 3.89 11.44 -24.00
C LEU A 284 5.16 12.22 -24.40
N SER A 285 6.12 12.38 -23.48
CA SER A 285 7.47 12.90 -23.75
C SER A 285 8.26 13.02 -22.45
N GLY A 286 9.51 12.51 -22.46
CA GLY A 286 10.44 12.67 -21.34
C GLY A 286 9.86 12.21 -20.01
N ALA A 287 10.06 13.00 -18.97
CA ALA A 287 9.56 12.72 -17.62
C ALA A 287 8.14 13.25 -17.33
N PHE A 288 7.42 13.76 -18.34
CA PHE A 288 6.09 14.30 -18.15
C PHE A 288 5.05 13.19 -17.97
N SER A 289 4.23 13.30 -16.93
CA SER A 289 3.06 12.44 -16.71
C SER A 289 1.79 13.28 -16.63
N LEU A 290 0.67 12.78 -17.16
CA LEU A 290 -0.62 13.43 -16.93
C LEU A 290 -1.09 13.17 -15.50
N ALA A 291 -1.34 14.25 -14.77
CA ALA A 291 -1.77 14.20 -13.39
C ALA A 291 -2.72 15.36 -13.11
N PHE A 292 -3.90 15.03 -12.56
CA PHE A 292 -4.91 16.03 -12.26
C PHE A 292 -5.05 16.19 -10.76
N GLU A 293 -4.75 17.38 -10.24
CA GLU A 293 -4.92 17.70 -8.83
C GLU A 293 -6.21 18.50 -8.60
N ASP A 294 -6.82 18.31 -7.43
CA ASP A 294 -7.88 19.19 -6.98
C ASP A 294 -7.31 20.48 -6.37
N SER A 295 -8.14 21.53 -6.30
CA SER A 295 -7.74 22.83 -5.78
C SER A 295 -7.27 22.77 -4.32
N ALA A 296 -7.74 21.80 -3.53
CA ALA A 296 -7.32 21.65 -2.14
C ALA A 296 -5.86 21.19 -2.03
N SER A 297 -5.47 20.23 -2.88
CA SER A 297 -4.10 19.75 -3.01
C SER A 297 -3.21 20.84 -3.60
N THR A 298 -3.70 21.55 -4.62
CA THR A 298 -2.99 22.67 -5.24
C THR A 298 -2.74 23.83 -4.27
N ALA A 299 -3.62 24.07 -3.28
CA ALA A 299 -3.43 25.15 -2.30
C ALA A 299 -2.20 24.96 -1.40
N LEU A 300 -1.74 23.72 -1.20
CA LEU A 300 -0.54 23.41 -0.43
C LEU A 300 0.76 23.89 -1.10
N TRP A 301 0.74 24.13 -2.42
CA TRP A 301 1.87 24.70 -3.16
C TRP A 301 2.22 26.12 -2.70
N PHE A 302 1.22 26.89 -2.25
CA PHE A 302 1.43 28.28 -1.87
C PHE A 302 1.60 28.47 -0.36
N ALA A 303 0.95 27.64 0.46
CA ALA A 303 1.04 27.76 1.92
C ALA A 303 0.76 26.44 2.65
N CYS A 304 1.59 26.14 3.65
CA CYS A 304 1.36 25.08 4.64
C CYS A 304 1.54 25.66 6.06
N PRO A 305 0.48 25.75 6.88
CA PRO A 305 -0.90 25.32 6.58
C PRO A 305 -1.57 26.18 5.49
N VAL A 306 -2.57 25.60 4.83
CA VAL A 306 -3.39 26.27 3.81
C VAL A 306 -4.01 27.56 4.37
N THR A 307 -4.02 28.62 3.55
CA THR A 307 -4.60 29.92 3.86
C THR A 307 -5.76 30.24 2.90
N PRO A 308 -6.68 31.15 3.22
CA PRO A 308 -7.71 31.58 2.27
C PRO A 308 -7.12 32.18 0.97
N ALA A 309 -5.94 32.80 1.06
CA ALA A 309 -5.22 33.31 -0.11
C ALA A 309 -4.69 32.17 -0.99
N SER A 310 -4.15 31.11 -0.39
CA SER A 310 -3.68 29.94 -1.16
C SER A 310 -4.82 29.15 -1.79
N GLU A 311 -5.98 29.03 -1.11
CA GLU A 311 -7.19 28.41 -1.69
C GLU A 311 -7.71 29.23 -2.89
N ALA A 312 -7.79 30.55 -2.74
CA ALA A 312 -8.23 31.44 -3.81
C ALA A 312 -7.28 31.42 -5.01
N ALA A 313 -5.97 31.30 -4.76
CA ALA A 313 -4.97 31.14 -5.81
C ALA A 313 -5.10 29.78 -6.51
N ALA A 314 -5.22 28.69 -5.76
CA ALA A 314 -5.40 27.35 -6.30
C ALA A 314 -6.64 27.22 -7.18
N ALA A 315 -7.73 27.93 -6.86
CA ALA A 315 -8.94 27.97 -7.69
C ALA A 315 -8.74 28.58 -9.10
N LEU A 316 -7.62 29.27 -9.33
CA LEU A 316 -7.23 29.84 -10.63
C LEU A 316 -6.26 28.95 -11.42
N LEU A 317 -5.96 27.75 -10.91
CA LEU A 317 -5.10 26.76 -11.54
C LEU A 317 -5.87 25.46 -11.84
N GLY A 318 -5.69 24.95 -13.06
CA GLY A 318 -6.06 23.60 -13.44
C GLY A 318 -4.79 22.78 -13.64
N VAL A 319 -4.34 22.08 -12.59
CA VAL A 319 -3.15 21.21 -12.67
C VAL A 319 -3.49 19.99 -13.53
N PHE A 320 -2.65 19.71 -14.53
CA PHE A 320 -2.90 18.63 -15.50
C PHE A 320 -1.68 17.76 -15.81
N GLY A 321 -0.51 18.07 -15.26
CA GLY A 321 0.67 17.22 -15.41
C GLY A 321 1.68 17.39 -14.29
N LYS A 322 2.61 16.43 -14.20
CA LYS A 322 3.72 16.44 -13.23
C LYS A 322 5.01 15.85 -13.80
N ASN A 323 6.12 16.26 -13.20
CA ASN A 323 7.40 15.57 -13.30
C ASN A 323 7.62 14.66 -12.05
N PRO A 324 8.58 13.73 -12.10
CA PRO A 324 8.88 12.81 -11.00
C PRO A 324 9.43 13.51 -9.74
N ASP A 325 10.03 14.69 -9.90
CA ASP A 325 10.54 15.52 -8.80
C ASP A 325 9.44 16.26 -8.02
N GLY A 326 8.17 16.01 -8.38
CA GLY A 326 6.99 16.59 -7.77
C GLY A 326 6.58 17.94 -8.37
N SER A 327 7.35 18.52 -9.30
CA SER A 327 6.93 19.74 -10.00
C SER A 327 5.68 19.52 -10.85
N ALA A 328 4.86 20.56 -11.01
CA ALA A 328 3.55 20.48 -11.62
C ALA A 328 3.38 21.45 -12.80
N PHE A 329 2.54 21.04 -13.75
CA PHE A 329 2.11 21.85 -14.89
C PHE A 329 0.63 22.20 -14.74
N ALA A 330 0.31 23.47 -14.91
CA ALA A 330 -1.04 23.96 -14.72
C ALA A 330 -1.45 24.94 -15.81
N VAL A 331 -2.75 24.95 -16.12
CA VAL A 331 -3.37 26.07 -16.83
C VAL A 331 -3.72 27.13 -15.81
N TRP A 332 -3.22 28.35 -15.99
CA TRP A 332 -3.47 29.47 -15.09
C TRP A 332 -4.43 30.47 -15.71
N GLN A 333 -5.46 30.89 -14.96
CA GLN A 333 -6.29 32.03 -15.37
C GLN A 333 -5.56 33.34 -15.07
N ALA A 334 -4.88 33.87 -16.09
CA ALA A 334 -4.11 35.10 -15.96
C ALA A 334 -5.03 36.32 -15.72
N PRO A 335 -4.67 37.25 -14.80
CA PRO A 335 -5.49 38.44 -14.50
C PRO A 335 -5.73 39.37 -15.70
N ASP A 336 -4.80 39.41 -16.64
CA ASP A 336 -4.87 40.17 -17.89
C ASP A 336 -5.63 39.42 -19.01
N GLY A 337 -6.15 38.24 -18.68
CA GLY A 337 -6.88 37.36 -19.58
C GLY A 337 -5.98 36.35 -20.29
N GLY A 338 -6.59 35.23 -20.68
CA GLY A 338 -5.89 34.10 -21.27
C GLY A 338 -5.66 32.97 -20.27
N TYR A 339 -5.10 31.88 -20.80
CA TYR A 339 -4.94 30.61 -20.09
C TYR A 339 -3.56 30.01 -20.39
N PRO A 340 -2.45 30.70 -20.03
CA PRO A 340 -1.11 30.16 -20.22
C PRO A 340 -0.90 28.87 -19.45
N VAL A 341 0.02 28.05 -19.95
CA VAL A 341 0.55 26.93 -19.19
C VAL A 341 1.73 27.41 -18.36
N VAL A 342 1.68 27.12 -17.07
CA VAL A 342 2.68 27.51 -16.09
C VAL A 342 3.30 26.27 -15.45
N PHE A 343 4.53 26.44 -14.98
CA PHE A 343 5.31 25.49 -14.21
C PHE A 343 5.37 25.90 -12.75
N LEU A 344 5.10 24.95 -11.85
CA LEU A 344 5.23 25.07 -10.41
C LEU A 344 6.33 24.10 -9.95
N GLY A 345 7.53 24.61 -9.71
CA GLY A 345 8.69 23.87 -9.27
C GLY A 345 8.61 23.52 -7.79
N SER A 346 8.98 22.29 -7.43
CA SER A 346 8.94 21.78 -6.05
C SER A 346 9.87 22.55 -5.10
N GLU A 347 10.89 23.23 -5.63
CA GLU A 347 11.81 24.10 -4.87
C GLU A 347 11.42 25.60 -4.96
N GLY A 348 10.27 25.90 -5.55
CA GLY A 348 9.71 27.25 -5.64
C GLY A 348 10.01 27.98 -6.94
N GLU A 349 10.65 27.34 -7.94
CA GLU A 349 10.79 27.93 -9.27
C GLU A 349 9.42 28.02 -9.94
N ASN A 350 9.09 29.18 -10.50
CA ASN A 350 7.83 29.40 -11.18
C ASN A 350 8.10 30.01 -12.54
N ALA A 351 7.41 29.52 -13.58
CA ALA A 351 7.60 30.03 -14.94
C ALA A 351 6.35 29.90 -15.78
N ALA A 352 6.12 30.86 -16.68
CA ALA A 352 5.18 30.70 -17.78
C ALA A 352 5.87 29.97 -18.93
N LEU A 353 5.37 28.79 -19.32
CA LEU A 353 5.99 27.93 -20.33
C LEU A 353 5.39 28.12 -21.72
N ALA A 354 4.08 28.35 -21.80
CA ALA A 354 3.37 28.48 -23.07
C ALA A 354 2.21 29.47 -22.94
N CYS A 355 1.85 30.15 -24.03
CA CYS A 355 0.75 31.12 -23.99
C CYS A 355 -0.64 30.47 -23.95
N ASP A 356 -0.72 29.20 -24.35
CA ASP A 356 -1.91 28.36 -24.34
C ASP A 356 -1.50 26.88 -24.37
N ILE A 357 -2.50 25.99 -24.35
CA ILE A 357 -2.26 24.55 -24.32
C ILE A 357 -1.73 24.01 -25.65
N ASP A 358 -2.06 24.61 -26.79
CA ASP A 358 -1.61 24.11 -28.08
C ASP A 358 -0.10 24.34 -28.22
N GLN A 359 0.38 25.51 -27.77
CA GLN A 359 1.81 25.78 -27.65
C GLN A 359 2.51 24.85 -26.65
N PHE A 360 1.86 24.51 -25.53
CA PHE A 360 2.44 23.53 -24.61
C PHE A 360 2.54 22.14 -25.24
N LEU A 361 1.56 21.69 -26.02
CA LEU A 361 1.63 20.42 -26.75
C LEU A 361 2.75 20.43 -27.80
N GLN A 362 2.97 21.57 -28.47
CA GLN A 362 4.12 21.74 -29.36
C GLN A 362 5.45 21.61 -28.61
N LEU A 363 5.54 22.21 -27.42
CA LEU A 363 6.72 22.14 -26.55
C LEU A 363 6.98 20.71 -26.04
N LEU A 364 5.94 20.03 -25.56
CA LEU A 364 6.00 18.65 -25.09
C LEU A 364 6.43 17.70 -26.23
N ALA A 365 5.91 17.89 -27.44
CA ALA A 365 6.23 17.04 -28.59
C ALA A 365 7.68 17.17 -29.10
N ILE A 366 8.47 18.11 -28.58
CA ILE A 366 9.90 18.22 -28.91
C ILE A 366 10.67 17.02 -28.34
N GLY A 367 10.25 16.45 -27.20
CA GLY A 367 10.93 15.30 -26.60
C GLY A 367 12.03 15.66 -25.59
N TYR A 368 11.88 16.76 -24.83
CA TYR A 368 12.83 17.08 -23.76
C TYR A 368 12.79 16.05 -22.64
N SER A 369 13.95 15.69 -22.07
CA SER A 369 14.05 14.75 -20.94
C SER A 369 13.25 15.23 -19.73
N GLU A 370 13.41 16.51 -19.40
CA GLU A 370 12.66 17.19 -18.35
C GLU A 370 12.23 18.57 -18.84
N LEU A 371 10.95 18.88 -18.67
CA LEU A 371 10.42 20.21 -18.95
C LEU A 371 10.68 21.13 -17.75
N ARG A 372 11.88 21.73 -17.70
CA ARG A 372 12.27 22.71 -16.67
C ARG A 372 12.76 24.04 -17.25
N PRO A 373 12.56 25.16 -16.52
CA PRO A 373 13.11 26.44 -16.91
C PRO A 373 14.63 26.37 -17.16
N GLY A 374 15.04 26.63 -18.40
CA GLY A 374 16.46 26.65 -18.80
C GLY A 374 16.84 25.62 -19.87
N SER A 375 16.04 24.57 -20.07
CA SER A 375 16.35 23.46 -21.01
C SER A 375 15.91 23.71 -22.46
N TRP A 376 15.54 24.94 -22.82
CA TRP A 376 14.77 25.23 -24.04
C TRP A 376 15.60 25.45 -25.31
N ASN A 377 16.93 25.52 -25.15
CA ASN A 377 17.88 25.79 -26.22
C ASN A 377 18.64 24.54 -26.68
N ASP A 378 18.50 23.44 -25.94
CA ASP A 378 19.14 22.18 -26.29
C ASP A 378 18.42 21.61 -27.51
N GLU A 379 19.18 21.33 -28.57
CA GLU A 379 18.67 20.49 -29.66
C GLU A 379 18.54 19.08 -29.09
N VAL A 380 17.32 18.55 -29.07
CA VAL A 380 17.11 17.14 -28.71
C VAL A 380 17.80 16.32 -29.81
N GLU A 381 18.76 15.46 -29.41
CA GLU A 381 19.41 14.56 -30.35
C GLU A 381 18.35 13.66 -30.98
N VAL A 382 18.03 13.95 -32.24
CA VAL A 382 17.09 13.16 -33.02
C VAL A 382 17.77 11.84 -33.36
N TYR A 383 17.12 10.75 -32.96
CA TYR A 383 17.43 9.37 -33.31
C TYR A 383 18.13 9.24 -34.68
N ASN A 384 19.31 8.60 -34.68
CA ASN A 384 20.00 8.18 -35.89
C ASN A 384 19.67 6.72 -36.17
N ALA A 385 18.90 6.45 -37.23
CA ALA A 385 18.43 5.11 -37.59
C ALA A 385 19.54 4.09 -37.91
N GLU A 386 20.79 4.54 -37.99
CA GLU A 386 21.95 3.70 -38.31
C GLU A 386 22.62 3.06 -37.08
N THR A 387 22.35 3.52 -35.85
CA THR A 387 23.07 3.06 -34.65
C THR A 387 22.30 2.07 -33.76
N ASP A 388 21.01 1.84 -34.01
CA ASP A 388 20.15 0.85 -33.31
C ASP A 388 20.24 0.92 -31.76
N ASP A 389 20.61 2.09 -31.21
CA ASP A 389 20.55 2.38 -29.78
C ASP A 389 19.12 2.80 -29.43
N VAL A 390 18.32 1.82 -29.03
CA VAL A 390 16.90 1.97 -28.65
C VAL A 390 16.76 2.50 -27.21
N GLU A 391 17.85 2.48 -26.42
CA GLU A 391 17.85 2.95 -25.03
C GLU A 391 18.13 4.46 -24.94
N GLY A 392 17.09 5.29 -25.04
CA GLY A 392 17.18 6.70 -24.62
C GLY A 392 16.56 7.77 -25.54
N SER A 393 15.85 7.41 -26.62
CA SER A 393 15.13 8.42 -27.40
C SER A 393 13.87 8.87 -26.64
N LEU A 394 13.92 10.09 -26.08
CA LEU A 394 12.82 10.73 -25.34
C LEU A 394 11.72 11.27 -26.27
N VAL A 395 11.81 10.97 -27.56
CA VAL A 395 10.92 11.45 -28.62
C VAL A 395 9.86 10.40 -28.92
N ASN A 396 8.62 10.65 -28.49
CA ASN A 396 7.49 9.81 -28.88
C ASN A 396 6.94 10.23 -30.26
N PHE A 397 7.19 9.41 -31.28
CA PHE A 397 6.72 9.65 -32.64
C PHE A 397 5.20 9.56 -32.81
N GLU A 398 4.51 8.73 -32.02
CA GLU A 398 3.05 8.63 -32.03
C GLU A 398 2.42 9.92 -31.49
N PHE A 399 2.95 10.43 -30.37
CA PHE A 399 2.53 11.71 -29.82
C PHE A 399 2.82 12.87 -30.79
N GLN A 400 4.01 12.89 -31.42
CA GLN A 400 4.30 13.89 -32.45
C GLN A 400 3.34 13.81 -33.65
N ALA A 401 3.01 12.61 -34.11
CA ALA A 401 2.05 12.40 -35.19
C ALA A 401 0.67 12.92 -34.80
N TRP A 402 0.25 12.66 -33.56
CA TRP A 402 -0.99 13.16 -32.99
C TRP A 402 -1.02 14.70 -32.93
N VAL A 403 0.06 15.36 -32.46
CA VAL A 403 0.18 16.82 -32.43
C VAL A 403 0.11 17.41 -33.85
N ARG A 404 0.82 16.81 -34.82
CA ARG A 404 0.77 17.25 -36.24
C ARG A 404 -0.60 17.06 -36.86
N ALA A 405 -1.32 15.99 -36.54
CA ALA A 405 -2.67 15.74 -37.04
C ALA A 405 -3.68 16.82 -36.58
N ARG A 406 -3.38 17.54 -35.50
CA ARG A 406 -4.15 18.70 -35.03
C ARG A 406 -3.82 20.00 -35.76
N GLY A 407 -2.90 19.96 -36.74
CA GLY A 407 -2.44 21.12 -37.49
C GLY A 407 -1.37 21.95 -36.77
N LEU A 408 -0.78 21.41 -35.69
CA LEU A 408 0.28 22.08 -34.95
C LEU A 408 1.65 21.73 -35.53
N ALA A 409 2.49 22.73 -35.74
CA ALA A 409 3.88 22.54 -36.15
C ALA A 409 4.76 22.32 -34.92
N ILE A 410 5.57 21.27 -34.90
CA ILE A 410 6.51 21.03 -33.80
C ILE A 410 7.81 21.76 -34.14
N PRO A 411 8.21 22.78 -33.35
CA PRO A 411 9.45 23.51 -33.60
C PRO A 411 10.68 22.65 -33.27
N ARG A 412 11.86 23.09 -33.70
CA ARG A 412 13.12 22.40 -33.35
C ARG A 412 13.50 22.59 -31.88
N THR A 413 13.19 23.75 -31.31
CA THR A 413 13.49 24.11 -29.93
C THR A 413 12.28 24.81 -29.29
N GLY A 414 12.21 24.77 -27.97
CA GLY A 414 11.15 25.39 -27.17
C GLY A 414 11.35 26.89 -26.95
N GLU A 415 12.54 27.43 -27.27
CA GLU A 415 12.94 28.81 -26.96
C GLU A 415 11.89 29.86 -27.34
N GLN A 416 11.36 29.79 -28.57
CA GLN A 416 10.39 30.78 -29.05
C GLN A 416 9.07 30.71 -28.27
N ILE A 417 8.59 29.51 -27.96
CA ILE A 417 7.34 29.30 -27.21
C ILE A 417 7.49 29.87 -25.81
N VAL A 418 8.57 29.49 -25.11
CA VAL A 418 8.82 29.91 -23.73
C VAL A 418 9.12 31.40 -23.66
N GLN A 419 9.90 31.96 -24.59
CA GLN A 419 10.20 33.39 -24.62
C GLN A 419 8.93 34.23 -24.83
N MET A 420 8.02 33.79 -25.71
CA MET A 420 6.73 34.46 -25.88
C MET A 420 5.90 34.44 -24.59
N ALA A 421 5.80 33.28 -23.93
CA ALA A 421 5.05 33.13 -22.68
C ALA A 421 5.68 33.96 -21.54
N THR A 422 7.00 33.90 -21.39
CA THR A 422 7.77 34.65 -20.39
C THR A 422 7.60 36.15 -20.58
N THR A 423 7.73 36.64 -21.82
CA THR A 423 7.58 38.06 -22.13
C THR A 423 6.19 38.57 -21.79
N ARG A 424 5.17 37.75 -22.04
CA ARG A 424 3.77 38.13 -21.85
C ARG A 424 3.31 38.00 -20.40
N TYR A 425 3.64 36.89 -19.74
CA TYR A 425 3.04 36.51 -18.46
C TYR A 425 4.03 36.40 -17.31
N GLY A 426 5.34 36.31 -17.56
CA GLY A 426 6.35 35.98 -16.55
C GLY A 426 6.29 36.88 -15.31
N ALA A 427 6.45 38.19 -15.51
CA ALA A 427 6.42 39.16 -14.40
C ALA A 427 5.08 39.17 -13.65
N THR A 428 3.96 38.97 -14.36
CA THR A 428 2.62 38.93 -13.78
C THR A 428 2.40 37.65 -12.96
N PHE A 429 2.91 36.52 -13.45
CA PHE A 429 2.83 35.23 -12.79
C PHE A 429 3.67 35.21 -11.51
N ASP A 430 4.91 35.68 -11.57
CA ASP A 430 5.79 35.78 -10.39
C ASP A 430 5.15 36.63 -9.28
N ALA A 431 4.62 37.81 -9.66
CA ALA A 431 3.94 38.69 -8.72
C ALA A 431 2.65 38.05 -8.16
N TRP A 432 1.99 37.19 -8.92
CA TRP A 432 0.82 36.45 -8.47
C TRP A 432 1.19 35.34 -7.48
N CYS A 433 2.21 34.52 -7.77
CA CYS A 433 2.71 33.50 -6.84
C CYS A 433 3.15 34.11 -5.51
N GLN A 434 3.87 35.25 -5.55
CA GLN A 434 4.28 35.95 -4.33
C GLN A 434 3.10 36.41 -3.47
N ARG A 435 2.00 36.86 -4.08
CA ARG A 435 0.78 37.24 -3.33
C ARG A 435 0.06 36.01 -2.79
N ALA A 436 0.02 34.92 -3.55
CA ALA A 436 -0.59 33.67 -3.10
C ALA A 436 0.12 33.07 -1.88
N ALA A 437 1.43 33.29 -1.76
CA ALA A 437 2.25 32.84 -0.63
C ALA A 437 2.25 33.80 0.58
N GLN A 438 1.59 34.97 0.50
CA GLN A 438 1.51 35.92 1.61
C GLN A 438 0.40 35.55 2.59
N HIS A 439 0.70 35.67 3.90
CA HIS A 439 -0.21 35.36 5.01
C HIS A 439 -1.25 36.44 5.28
#